data_AF-A0A937WMM1-F1
#
_entry.id   AF-A0A937WMM1-F1
#
_cell.length_a   1.000
_cell.length_b   1.000
_cell.length_c   1.000
_cell.angle_alpha   90.00
_cell.angle_beta   90.00
_cell.angle_gamma   90.00
#
_symmetry.space_group_name_H-M   'P 1'
#
loop_
_entity.id
_entity.type
_entity.pdbx_description
1 polymer ?
#
loop_
_entity_poly.entity_id
_entity_poly.type
_entity_poly.pdbx_seq_one_letter_code
_entity_poly.pdbx_strand_id
1 'polypeptide(L)' 'MAQANLVEKTRLNYDPEADVLYINFDPPQPADDSDITDEGVIIRLRNSHIVGLTILNASKVLI' A
#
# COMPACT_ATOMS: atom_id res chain seq x y z
N MET A 1 21.40 14.18 5.88
CA MET A 1 20.00 13.74 5.70
C MET A 1 20.06 12.36 5.07
N ALA A 2 19.73 11.31 5.81
CA ALA A 2 19.83 9.94 5.29
C ALA A 2 18.71 9.74 4.26
N GLN A 3 19.09 9.59 3.00
CA GLN A 3 18.19 9.18 1.94
C GLN A 3 17.76 7.75 2.28
N ALA A 4 16.61 7.60 2.94
CA ALA A 4 16.08 6.28 3.25
C ALA A 4 15.72 5.58 1.93
N ASN A 5 16.33 4.43 1.69
CA ASN A 5 16.04 3.62 0.51
C ASN A 5 14.59 3.10 0.61
N LEU A 6 13.69 3.64 -0.20
CA LEU A 6 12.25 3.31 -0.16
C LEU A 6 12.02 1.81 -0.39
N VAL A 7 12.84 1.18 -1.24
CA VAL A 7 12.73 -0.25 -1.56
C VAL A 7 13.01 -1.11 -0.34
N GLU A 8 14.08 -0.81 0.42
CA GLU A 8 14.44 -1.55 1.63
C GLU A 8 13.39 -1.46 2.74
N LYS A 9 12.56 -0.39 2.71
CA LYS A 9 11.51 -0.12 3.69
C LYS A 9 10.11 -0.56 3.24
N THR A 10 9.96 -1.06 2.02
CA THR A 10 8.66 -1.45 1.50
C THR A 10 8.38 -2.91 1.85
N ARG A 11 7.26 -3.16 2.54
CA ARG A 11 6.77 -4.52 2.83
C ARG A 11 5.58 -4.85 1.94
N LEU A 12 5.67 -6.00 1.28
CA LEU A 12 4.62 -6.55 0.44
C LEU A 12 4.03 -7.78 1.13
N ASN A 13 2.71 -7.84 1.22
CA ASN A 13 2.00 -9.01 1.71
C ASN A 13 0.80 -9.29 0.80
N TYR A 14 0.82 -10.44 0.12
CA TYR A 14 -0.28 -10.88 -0.73
C TYR A 14 -1.12 -11.92 0.03
N ASP A 15 -2.42 -11.67 0.08
CA ASP A 15 -3.43 -12.60 0.59
C ASP A 15 -4.10 -13.31 -0.59
N PRO A 16 -3.79 -14.59 -0.84
CA PRO A 16 -4.35 -15.33 -1.97
C PRO A 16 -5.83 -15.67 -1.81
N GLU A 17 -6.35 -15.75 -0.58
CA GLU A 17 -7.75 -16.09 -0.32
C GLU A 17 -8.66 -14.90 -0.66
N ALA A 18 -8.21 -13.70 -0.30
CA ALA A 18 -8.92 -12.45 -0.59
C ALA A 18 -8.60 -11.85 -1.97
N ASP A 19 -7.54 -12.31 -2.65
CA ASP A 19 -6.97 -11.67 -3.85
C ASP A 19 -6.60 -10.19 -3.61
N VAL A 20 -5.86 -9.94 -2.52
CA VAL A 20 -5.48 -8.59 -2.08
C VAL A 20 -3.97 -8.49 -1.86
N LEU A 21 -3.34 -7.45 -2.43
CA LEU A 21 -1.94 -7.10 -2.15
C LEU A 21 -1.87 -5.86 -1.26
N TYR A 22 -1.22 -6.00 -0.11
CA TYR A 22 -0.89 -4.91 0.80
C TYR A 22 0.55 -4.43 0.57
N ILE A 23 0.71 -3.13 0.40
CA ILE A 23 2.00 -2.45 0.30
C ILE A 23 2.11 -1.48 1.47
N ASN A 24 3.12 -1.65 2.32
CA ASN A 24 3.35 -0.78 3.48
C ASN A 24 4.72 -0.12 3.36
N PHE A 25 4.78 1.20 3.56
CA PHE A 25 6.03 1.96 3.56
C PHE A 25 6.48 2.17 5.01
N ASP A 26 7.61 1.57 5.41
CA ASP A 26 8.05 1.55 6.82
C ASP A 26 8.42 2.95 7.36
N PRO A 27 8.19 3.19 8.66
CA PRO A 27 7.61 2.22 9.62
C PRO A 27 6.09 2.03 9.46
N PRO A 28 5.54 0.84 9.80
CA PRO A 28 4.12 0.57 9.64
C PRO A 28 3.37 1.51 10.58
N GLN A 29 2.47 2.30 10.01
CA GLN A 29 1.68 3.27 10.75
C GLN A 29 0.22 3.22 10.31
N PRO A 30 -0.73 3.44 11.23
CA PRO A 30 -2.13 3.51 10.86
C PRO A 30 -2.37 4.69 9.93
N ALA A 31 -3.26 4.52 8.98
CA ALA A 31 -3.76 5.60 8.17
C ALA A 31 -4.73 6.45 9.01
N ASP A 32 -4.78 7.75 8.77
CA ASP A 32 -5.85 8.64 9.27
C ASP A 32 -6.89 8.96 8.20
N ASP A 33 -6.57 8.71 6.93
CA ASP A 33 -7.43 8.92 5.79
C ASP A 33 -7.15 7.91 4.66
N SER A 34 -8.05 7.82 3.70
CA SER A 34 -7.88 6.99 2.51
C SER A 34 -8.61 7.53 1.31
N ASP A 35 -8.02 7.33 0.14
CA ASP A 35 -8.68 7.56 -1.15
C ASP A 35 -8.77 6.25 -1.93
N ILE A 36 -9.68 6.16 -2.90
CA ILE A 36 -9.90 4.96 -3.70
C ILE A 36 -9.90 5.36 -5.17
N THR A 37 -9.06 4.69 -5.96
CA THR A 37 -9.04 4.89 -7.42
C THR A 37 -10.13 4.06 -8.10
N ASP A 38 -10.49 4.42 -9.33
CA ASP A 38 -11.48 3.69 -10.14
C ASP A 38 -11.05 2.23 -10.41
N GLU A 39 -9.74 1.95 -10.37
CA GLU A 39 -9.16 0.62 -10.53
C GLU A 39 -9.19 -0.22 -9.24
N GLY A 40 -9.76 0.29 -8.15
CA GLY A 40 -9.88 -0.43 -6.88
C GLY A 40 -8.59 -0.46 -6.06
N VAL A 41 -7.70 0.52 -6.26
CA VAL A 41 -6.54 0.72 -5.39
C VAL A 41 -6.92 1.68 -4.26
N ILE A 42 -6.77 1.21 -3.02
CA ILE A 42 -6.97 2.03 -1.83
C ILE A 42 -5.62 2.66 -1.46
N ILE A 43 -5.56 3.99 -1.52
CA ILE A 43 -4.41 4.79 -1.11
C ILE A 43 -4.56 5.10 0.37
N ARG A 44 -3.62 4.63 1.19
CA ARG A 44 -3.64 4.86 2.64
C ARG A 44 -2.81 6.10 2.97
N LEU A 45 -3.42 7.07 3.64
CA LEU A 45 -2.81 8.36 3.94
C LEU A 45 -2.63 8.54 5.45
N ARG A 46 -1.57 9.27 5.82
CA ARG A 46 -1.38 9.81 7.16
C ARG A 46 -0.83 11.23 7.06
N ASN A 47 -1.48 12.21 7.66
CA ASN A 47 -1.09 13.63 7.56
C ASN A 47 -0.85 14.05 6.09
N SER A 48 -1.74 13.65 5.16
CA SER A 48 -1.62 13.88 3.71
C SER A 48 -0.39 13.25 3.02
N HIS A 49 0.29 12.29 3.65
CA HIS A 49 1.38 11.52 3.05
C HIS A 49 0.93 10.07 2.80
N ILE A 50 1.36 9.48 1.69
CA ILE A 50 1.08 8.07 1.40
C ILE A 50 1.89 7.19 2.36
N VAL A 51 1.20 6.32 3.09
CA VAL A 51 1.81 5.37 4.04
C VAL A 51 1.66 3.91 3.61
N GLY A 52 0.81 3.64 2.63
CA GLY A 52 0.67 2.32 2.04
C GLY A 52 -0.40 2.28 0.96
N LEU A 53 -0.54 1.12 0.34
CA LEU A 53 -1.55 0.82 -0.67
C LEU A 53 -2.21 -0.52 -0.32
N THR A 54 -3.50 -0.64 -0.64
CA THR A 54 -4.20 -1.93 -0.69
C THR A 54 -4.76 -2.09 -2.09
N ILE A 55 -4.30 -3.10 -2.82
CA ILE A 55 -4.73 -3.40 -4.19
C ILE A 55 -5.72 -4.56 -4.12
N LEU A 56 -6.98 -4.28 -4.45
CA LEU A 56 -8.03 -5.29 -4.55
C LEU A 56 -7.97 -5.98 -5.92
N ASN A 57 -8.43 -7.24 -6.00
CA ASN A 57 -8.31 -8.06 -7.21
C ASN A 57 -6.89 -8.04 -7.80
N ALA A 58 -5.88 -8.17 -6.94
CA ALA A 58 -4.49 -7.93 -7.33
C ALA A 58 -4.04 -8.83 -8.50
N SER A 59 -4.60 -10.04 -8.59
CA SER A 59 -4.38 -10.96 -9.70
C SER A 59 -4.81 -10.42 -11.07
N LYS A 60 -5.75 -9.47 -11.14
CA LYS A 60 -6.21 -8.84 -12.40
C LYS A 60 -5.43 -7.60 -12.79
N VAL A 61 -4.66 -7.05 -11.85
CA VAL A 61 -3.88 -5.82 -12.01
C VAL A 61 -2.42 -6.14 -12.32
N LEU A 62 -1.88 -7.23 -11.76
CA LEU A 62 -0.46 -7.56 -11.80
C LEU A 62 -0.11 -8.76 -12.70
N ILE A 63 -1.11 -9.47 -13.24
CA ILE A 63 -0.96 -10.65 -14.10
C ILE A 63 -1.70 -10.40 -15.40
#